data_AF-A0A679J488-F1
#
_entry.id   AF-A0A679J488-F1
#
_cell.length_a   1.000
_cell.length_b   1.000
_cell.length_c   1.000
_cell.angle_alpha   90.00
_cell.angle_beta   90.00
_cell.angle_gamma   90.00
#
_symmetry.space_group_name_H-M   'P 1'
#
loop_
_entity.id
_entity.type
_entity.pdbx_description
1 polymer ?
#
loop_
_entity_poly.entity_id
_entity_poly.type
_entity_poly.pdbx_seq_one_letter_code
_entity_poly.pdbx_strand_id
1 'polypeptide(L)'
;MPAPPAKDSIAGSGATPSNAQARAGFDALWENLWGAAGLLGSTGLAADARARLGIGPVISFRNRARNPNFVVNQRAKAGSVVLAAGVYGHDGWKAGAAGCSYTFAASGPDIVMTITAGSLVQPIEGNLIEGGDYAMSWFGTSQGKIGAGAAAATGVTATGVAANTNLSIEFGTGTLSRVQFEPGLVPTPYERRPLTFEELLNRRYFQLVNVGARFLATTPGQATSTMVNLPVVMRATPTIATFATGSASNAATFVYLAATVRGFRCELNCSTAGDSYVVDYTASASAEL
;
A
#
# COMPACT_ATOMS: atom_id res chain seq x y z
N MET A 1 13.87 0.21 24.86
CA MET A 1 15.06 -0.33 25.57
C MET A 1 15.34 0.59 26.74
N PRO A 2 15.66 0.06 27.94
CA PRO A 2 16.21 0.89 29.01
C PRO A 2 17.49 1.60 28.51
N ALA A 3 17.76 2.79 29.03
CA ALA A 3 18.98 3.49 28.68
C ALA A 3 20.18 2.65 29.14
N PRO A 4 21.20 2.42 28.28
CA PRO A 4 22.39 1.71 28.70
C PRO A 4 23.02 2.45 29.90
N PRO A 5 23.65 1.73 30.84
CA PRO A 5 24.29 2.37 31.98
C PRO A 5 25.31 3.37 31.44
N ALA A 6 25.33 4.61 31.98
CA ALA A 6 26.38 5.55 31.61
C ALA A 6 27.74 4.92 31.94
N LYS A 7 28.77 5.22 31.15
CA LYS A 7 30.13 4.67 31.31
C LYS A 7 30.63 4.77 32.77
N ASP A 8 30.19 5.81 33.47
CA ASP A 8 30.59 6.12 34.85
C ASP A 8 29.44 5.98 35.88
N SER A 9 28.33 5.33 35.50
CA SER A 9 27.18 5.11 36.40
C SER A 9 27.45 4.11 37.53
N ILE A 10 28.57 3.39 37.47
CA ILE A 10 29.10 2.65 38.60
C ILE A 10 29.75 3.68 39.54
N ALA A 11 28.94 4.28 40.41
CA ALA A 11 29.40 5.29 41.36
C ALA A 11 30.60 4.76 42.17
N GLY A 12 31.76 5.41 42.04
CA GLY A 12 33.04 5.05 42.68
C GLY A 12 34.18 4.64 41.72
N SER A 13 34.25 5.28 40.56
CA SER A 13 35.20 5.06 39.45
C SER A 13 36.68 5.35 39.75
N GLY A 14 37.20 4.93 40.91
CA GLY A 14 38.62 4.73 41.10
C GLY A 14 39.08 3.46 40.35
N ALA A 15 40.39 3.32 40.13
CA ALA A 15 40.99 2.17 39.44
C ALA A 15 40.69 0.78 40.07
N THR A 16 40.05 0.75 41.25
CA THR A 16 39.71 -0.43 42.03
C THR A 16 38.28 -0.32 42.59
N PRO A 17 37.24 -0.64 41.80
CA PRO A 17 35.88 -0.73 42.32
C PRO A 17 35.78 -1.84 43.37
N SER A 18 34.96 -1.63 44.40
CA SER A 18 34.62 -2.70 45.35
C SER A 18 33.85 -3.83 44.65
N ASN A 19 33.90 -5.03 45.23
CA ASN A 19 33.13 -6.18 44.73
C ASN A 19 31.61 -5.91 44.61
N ALA A 20 31.06 -5.04 45.47
CA ALA A 20 29.66 -4.63 45.42
C ALA A 20 29.36 -3.76 44.19
N GLN A 21 30.24 -2.79 43.89
CA GLN A 21 30.13 -1.92 42.71
C GLN A 21 30.29 -2.71 41.41
N ALA A 22 31.23 -3.65 41.37
CA ALA A 22 31.41 -4.53 40.22
C ALA A 22 30.15 -5.36 39.94
N ARG A 23 29.56 -5.98 40.98
CA ARG A 23 28.30 -6.74 40.84
C ARG A 23 27.16 -5.89 40.29
N ALA A 24 26.92 -4.71 40.86
CA ALA A 24 25.86 -3.82 40.39
C ALA A 24 26.04 -3.41 38.92
N GLY A 25 27.28 -3.19 38.47
CA GLY A 25 27.58 -2.91 37.07
C GLY A 25 27.30 -4.10 36.14
N PHE A 26 27.68 -5.30 36.55
CA PHE A 26 27.38 -6.52 35.79
C PHE A 26 25.87 -6.81 35.74
N ASP A 27 25.13 -6.60 36.82
CA ASP A 27 23.68 -6.78 36.86
C ASP A 27 23.00 -5.77 35.92
N ALA A 28 23.44 -4.50 35.91
CA ALA A 28 22.92 -3.49 34.99
C ALA A 28 23.24 -3.82 33.52
N LEU A 29 24.45 -4.34 33.22
CA LEU A 29 24.80 -4.81 31.89
C LEU A 29 23.95 -6.02 31.49
N TRP A 30 23.75 -6.96 32.42
CA TRP A 30 22.95 -8.15 32.23
C TRP A 30 21.50 -7.79 31.90
N GLU A 31 20.88 -6.88 32.63
CA GLU A 31 19.52 -6.41 32.33
C GLU A 31 19.42 -5.71 30.96
N ASN A 32 20.46 -4.98 30.57
CA ASN A 32 20.50 -4.33 29.26
C ASN A 32 20.75 -5.30 28.09
N LEU A 33 21.47 -6.41 28.30
CA LEU A 33 21.66 -7.43 27.27
C LEU A 33 20.56 -8.50 27.31
N TRP A 34 20.29 -9.10 28.46
CA TRP A 34 19.49 -10.31 28.63
C TRP A 34 18.21 -10.09 29.44
N GLY A 35 17.98 -8.89 29.99
CA GLY A 35 16.73 -8.59 30.67
C GLY A 35 15.52 -8.71 29.73
N ALA A 36 14.31 -8.75 30.28
CA ALA A 36 13.07 -8.81 29.49
C ALA A 36 12.97 -7.65 28.47
N ALA A 37 13.61 -6.51 28.76
CA ALA A 37 13.73 -5.35 27.88
C ALA A 37 15.13 -5.17 27.25
N GLY A 38 16.07 -6.09 27.46
CA GLY A 38 17.44 -6.06 26.97
C GLY A 38 17.61 -6.48 25.51
N LEU A 39 18.76 -6.20 24.90
CA LEU A 39 19.01 -6.37 23.46
C LEU A 39 18.73 -7.80 22.96
N LEU A 40 19.12 -8.82 23.71
CA LEU A 40 19.00 -10.24 23.39
C LEU A 40 17.72 -10.89 23.94
N GLY A 41 16.93 -10.14 24.72
CA GLY A 41 15.75 -10.65 25.42
C GLY A 41 16.08 -11.66 26.54
N SER A 42 15.04 -12.14 27.24
CA SER A 42 15.18 -13.08 28.37
C SER A 42 15.69 -14.47 27.98
N THR A 43 15.62 -14.80 26.69
CA THR A 43 16.06 -16.08 26.14
C THR A 43 17.49 -16.02 25.64
N GLY A 44 18.02 -14.81 25.37
CA GLY A 44 19.34 -14.65 24.82
C GLY A 44 19.51 -15.04 23.37
N LEU A 45 18.40 -15.29 22.67
CA LEU A 45 18.43 -15.78 21.30
C LEU A 45 18.79 -14.64 20.35
N ALA A 46 19.71 -14.92 19.43
CA ALA A 46 20.07 -13.99 18.36
C ALA A 46 18.87 -13.59 17.48
N ALA A 47 17.78 -14.38 17.47
CA ALA A 47 16.54 -14.05 16.79
C ALA A 47 15.83 -12.86 17.44
N ASP A 48 15.75 -12.83 18.77
CA ASP A 48 15.12 -11.73 19.52
C ASP A 48 15.95 -10.44 19.38
N ALA A 49 17.28 -10.56 19.36
CA ALA A 49 18.20 -9.46 19.09
C ALA A 49 18.05 -8.88 17.69
N ARG A 50 17.96 -9.74 16.68
CA ARG A 50 17.73 -9.34 15.29
C ARG A 50 16.39 -8.64 15.12
N ALA A 51 15.33 -9.15 15.74
CA ALA A 51 14.02 -8.52 15.75
C ALA A 51 14.07 -7.12 16.40
N ARG A 52 14.74 -6.99 17.55
CA ARG A 52 14.91 -5.70 18.26
C ARG A 52 15.76 -4.69 17.51
N LEU A 53 16.77 -5.13 16.77
CA LEU A 53 17.58 -4.28 15.91
C LEU A 53 16.89 -3.94 14.58
N GLY A 54 15.71 -4.50 14.31
CA GLY A 54 15.03 -4.34 13.02
C GLY A 54 15.80 -4.98 11.85
N ILE A 55 16.76 -5.87 12.15
CA ILE A 55 17.53 -6.66 11.19
C ILE A 55 16.80 -7.98 11.02
N GLY A 56 15.64 -7.93 10.35
CA GLY A 56 14.91 -9.12 9.94
C GLY A 56 15.73 -9.98 8.97
N PRO A 57 15.33 -11.25 8.71
CA PRO A 57 16.02 -12.13 7.76
C PRO A 57 15.99 -11.59 6.32
N VAL A 58 15.09 -10.64 6.02
CA VAL A 58 15.02 -9.94 4.74
C VAL A 58 15.16 -8.44 5.01
N ILE A 59 16.22 -7.83 4.47
CA ILE A 59 16.56 -6.42 4.67
C ILE A 59 15.75 -5.49 3.73
N SER A 60 14.89 -6.06 2.88
CA SER A 60 14.07 -5.34 1.90
C SER A 60 12.75 -6.08 1.61
N PHE A 61 11.81 -5.39 0.98
CA PHE A 61 10.45 -5.82 0.65
C PHE A 61 9.68 -6.31 1.87
N ARG A 62 9.84 -5.66 3.03
CA ARG A 62 9.07 -5.98 4.25
C ARG A 62 7.71 -5.32 4.23
N ASN A 63 7.63 -4.13 3.63
CA ASN A 63 6.40 -3.37 3.58
C ASN A 63 5.36 -4.04 2.67
N ARG A 64 4.27 -4.50 3.29
CA ARG A 64 3.11 -5.11 2.66
C ARG A 64 2.13 -4.07 2.11
N ALA A 65 2.24 -2.82 2.56
CA ALA A 65 1.48 -1.72 2.00
C ALA A 65 1.95 -1.39 0.56
N ARG A 66 1.01 -0.97 -0.29
CA ARG A 66 1.25 -0.48 -1.65
C ARG A 66 1.00 1.01 -1.71
N ASN A 67 1.72 1.69 -2.58
CA ASN A 67 1.76 3.15 -2.68
C ASN A 67 1.80 3.85 -1.30
N PRO A 68 2.66 3.40 -0.35
CA PRO A 68 2.57 3.86 1.04
C PRO A 68 2.98 5.32 1.26
N ASN A 69 3.61 5.94 0.26
CA ASN A 69 3.94 7.36 0.20
C ASN A 69 3.10 8.14 -0.83
N PHE A 70 2.04 7.54 -1.35
CA PHE A 70 1.00 8.18 -2.17
C PHE A 70 1.48 8.85 -3.47
N VAL A 71 2.66 8.48 -3.99
CA VAL A 71 3.23 9.07 -5.21
C VAL A 71 2.58 8.56 -6.49
N VAL A 72 2.02 7.34 -6.48
CA VAL A 72 1.32 6.78 -7.64
C VAL A 72 -0.12 7.30 -7.65
N ASN A 73 -0.51 7.96 -8.74
CA ASN A 73 -1.84 8.55 -8.95
C ASN A 73 -2.28 8.39 -10.42
N GLN A 74 -2.39 7.16 -10.88
CA GLN A 74 -2.83 6.81 -12.24
C GLN A 74 -4.27 7.28 -12.51
N ARG A 75 -5.04 7.53 -11.44
CA ARG A 75 -6.41 8.06 -11.49
C ARG A 75 -6.49 9.58 -11.63
N ALA A 76 -5.34 10.26 -11.70
CA ALA A 76 -5.23 11.70 -11.90
C ALA A 76 -6.07 12.53 -10.92
N LYS A 77 -6.15 12.10 -9.65
CA LYS A 77 -6.79 12.90 -8.59
C LYS A 77 -6.04 14.23 -8.44
N ALA A 78 -6.76 15.32 -8.22
CA ALA A 78 -6.20 16.67 -8.10
C ALA A 78 -7.01 17.48 -7.08
N GLY A 79 -6.37 18.45 -6.41
CA GLY A 79 -7.02 19.36 -5.47
C GLY A 79 -7.69 18.64 -4.30
N SER A 80 -8.92 19.06 -3.98
CA SER A 80 -9.74 18.40 -2.95
C SER A 80 -10.43 17.17 -3.52
N VAL A 81 -10.22 16.02 -2.90
CA VAL A 81 -10.81 14.75 -3.31
C VAL A 81 -11.90 14.35 -2.33
N VAL A 82 -13.09 14.05 -2.85
CA VAL A 82 -14.21 13.49 -2.09
C VAL A 82 -14.57 12.15 -2.69
N LEU A 83 -14.55 11.12 -1.86
CA LEU A 83 -14.79 9.73 -2.25
C LEU A 83 -15.99 9.20 -1.45
N ALA A 84 -16.94 8.59 -2.16
CA ALA A 84 -17.97 7.77 -1.53
C ALA A 84 -17.35 6.51 -0.92
N ALA A 85 -18.08 5.84 -0.03
CA ALA A 85 -17.60 4.65 0.66
C ALA A 85 -17.09 3.58 -0.32
N GLY A 86 -15.90 3.04 -0.07
CA GLY A 86 -15.28 2.01 -0.90
C GLY A 86 -14.71 2.50 -2.24
N VAL A 87 -14.88 3.77 -2.62
CA VAL A 87 -14.35 4.30 -3.88
C VAL A 87 -12.85 4.56 -3.77
N TYR A 88 -12.11 4.17 -4.79
CA TYR A 88 -10.65 4.33 -4.86
C TYR A 88 -10.22 5.75 -5.26
N GLY A 89 -9.18 6.22 -4.58
CA GLY A 89 -8.56 7.54 -4.70
C GLY A 89 -7.20 7.47 -5.38
N HIS A 90 -6.13 7.64 -4.61
CA HIS A 90 -4.76 7.29 -5.02
C HIS A 90 -4.64 5.77 -5.14
N ASP A 91 -3.74 5.29 -6.00
CA ASP A 91 -3.63 3.86 -6.31
C ASP A 91 -3.42 3.01 -5.05
N GLY A 92 -4.25 1.98 -4.91
CA GLY A 92 -4.23 1.08 -3.74
C GLY A 92 -4.95 1.59 -2.49
N TRP A 93 -5.52 2.81 -2.51
CA TRP A 93 -6.22 3.40 -1.38
C TRP A 93 -7.66 3.76 -1.72
N LYS A 94 -8.60 3.35 -0.87
CA LYS A 94 -10.03 3.64 -1.00
C LYS A 94 -10.58 4.34 0.22
N ALA A 95 -11.73 4.98 0.07
CA ALA A 95 -12.45 5.51 1.21
C ALA A 95 -13.00 4.39 2.10
N GLY A 96 -12.99 4.62 3.42
CA GLY A 96 -13.65 3.76 4.39
C GLY A 96 -15.18 3.82 4.31
N ALA A 97 -15.84 3.15 5.25
CA ALA A 97 -17.29 2.94 5.24
C ALA A 97 -18.12 4.24 5.27
N ALA A 98 -17.56 5.33 5.81
CA ALA A 98 -18.19 6.65 5.87
C ALA A 98 -17.82 7.57 4.69
N GLY A 99 -17.10 7.06 3.68
CA GLY A 99 -16.47 7.89 2.66
C GLY A 99 -15.15 8.49 3.14
N CYS A 100 -14.57 9.37 2.32
CA CYS A 100 -13.35 10.10 2.66
C CYS A 100 -13.30 11.46 1.95
N SER A 101 -12.82 12.48 2.64
CA SER A 101 -12.40 13.74 2.03
C SER A 101 -10.94 14.01 2.40
N TYR A 102 -10.13 14.36 1.42
CA TYR A 102 -8.73 14.69 1.64
C TYR A 102 -8.19 15.68 0.61
N THR A 103 -7.14 16.40 0.99
CA THR A 103 -6.22 17.07 0.07
C THR A 103 -4.85 16.39 0.15
N PHE A 104 -3.95 16.74 -0.75
CA PHE A 104 -2.60 16.18 -0.74
C PHE A 104 -1.60 17.18 -1.32
N ALA A 105 -0.36 17.11 -0.82
CA ALA A 105 0.72 17.98 -1.25
C ALA A 105 2.05 17.21 -1.29
N ALA A 106 2.93 17.60 -2.21
CA ALA A 106 4.27 17.06 -2.27
C ALA A 106 5.10 17.52 -1.07
N SER A 107 5.89 16.60 -0.52
CA SER A 107 6.87 16.83 0.52
C SER A 107 8.16 16.08 0.16
N GLY A 108 8.98 16.73 -0.67
CA GLY A 108 10.14 16.08 -1.30
C GLY A 108 9.69 14.92 -2.20
N PRO A 109 10.22 13.70 -2.03
CA PRO A 109 9.87 12.54 -2.86
C PRO A 109 8.57 11.83 -2.44
N ASP A 110 7.82 12.38 -1.49
CA ASP A 110 6.59 11.78 -0.96
C ASP A 110 5.39 12.72 -1.15
N ILE A 111 4.19 12.15 -1.08
CA ILE A 111 2.95 12.89 -0.97
C ILE A 111 2.43 12.76 0.46
N VAL A 112 2.05 13.88 1.06
CA VAL A 112 1.38 13.93 2.36
C VAL A 112 -0.11 14.12 2.10
N MET A 113 -0.90 13.15 2.55
CA MET A 113 -2.35 13.23 2.56
C MET A 113 -2.79 14.04 3.78
N THR A 114 -3.78 14.91 3.61
CA THR A 114 -4.48 15.60 4.70
C THR A 114 -5.95 15.18 4.66
N ILE A 115 -6.31 14.21 5.51
CA ILE A 115 -7.65 13.65 5.60
C ILE A 115 -8.48 14.58 6.49
N THR A 116 -9.52 15.19 5.90
CA THR A 116 -10.39 16.16 6.58
C THR A 116 -11.69 15.55 7.07
N ALA A 117 -12.15 14.46 6.45
CA ALA A 117 -13.32 13.70 6.89
C ALA A 117 -13.22 12.24 6.47
N GLY A 118 -13.85 11.35 7.24
CA GLY A 118 -13.86 9.91 6.97
C GLY A 118 -12.50 9.26 7.16
N SER A 119 -12.20 8.24 6.35
CA SER A 119 -10.95 7.48 6.45
C SER A 119 -10.43 6.99 5.11
N LEU A 120 -9.10 6.84 5.02
CA LEU A 120 -8.43 6.13 3.93
C LEU A 120 -8.10 4.71 4.38
N VAL A 121 -8.45 3.75 3.52
CA VAL A 121 -8.28 2.31 3.73
C VAL A 121 -7.42 1.75 2.60
N GLN A 122 -6.46 0.91 2.96
CA GLN A 122 -5.80 0.03 2.02
C GLN A 122 -6.10 -1.43 2.34
N PRO A 123 -6.77 -2.15 1.43
CA PRO A 123 -6.85 -3.60 1.51
C PRO A 123 -5.48 -4.24 1.29
N ILE A 124 -5.14 -5.20 2.14
CA ILE A 124 -3.95 -6.04 2.04
C ILE A 124 -4.41 -7.46 1.68
N GLU A 125 -3.87 -7.98 0.58
CA GLU A 125 -4.18 -9.33 0.13
C GLU A 125 -3.66 -10.38 1.11
N GLY A 126 -4.45 -11.43 1.33
CA GLY A 126 -4.03 -12.54 2.17
C GLY A 126 -2.76 -13.23 1.68
N ASN A 127 -2.49 -13.29 0.37
CA ASN A 127 -1.26 -13.87 -0.17
C ASN A 127 0.02 -13.11 0.24
N LEU A 128 -0.12 -11.88 0.77
CA LEU A 128 0.97 -11.09 1.34
C LEU A 128 1.10 -11.31 2.86
N ILE A 129 0.25 -12.15 3.45
CA ILE A 129 0.19 -12.41 4.88
C ILE A 129 0.72 -13.82 5.17
N GLU A 130 1.94 -13.88 5.67
CA GLU A 130 2.63 -15.11 6.11
C GLU A 130 2.05 -15.69 7.41
N GLY A 131 1.25 -14.89 8.11
CA GLY A 131 0.74 -15.20 9.44
C GLY A 131 1.70 -14.76 10.55
N GLY A 132 1.21 -14.75 11.78
CA GLY A 132 1.93 -14.27 12.95
C GLY A 132 1.59 -12.81 13.27
N ASP A 133 2.54 -12.10 13.87
CA ASP A 133 2.34 -10.73 14.33
C ASP A 133 2.73 -9.72 13.24
N TYR A 134 2.06 -8.57 13.22
CA TYR A 134 2.34 -7.46 12.32
C TYR A 134 2.39 -6.13 13.08
N ALA A 135 3.22 -5.23 12.59
CA ALA A 135 3.34 -3.87 13.08
C ALA A 135 3.09 -2.87 11.96
N MET A 136 2.52 -1.72 12.31
CA MET A 136 2.25 -0.62 11.41
C MET A 136 2.74 0.70 12.00
N SER A 137 3.55 1.43 11.23
CA SER A 137 3.97 2.80 11.52
C SER A 137 3.77 3.70 10.31
N TRP A 138 3.72 5.01 10.55
CA TRP A 138 3.57 6.04 9.52
C TRP A 138 4.06 7.39 10.03
N PHE A 139 4.13 8.36 9.13
CA PHE A 139 4.40 9.76 9.41
C PHE A 139 3.13 10.59 9.27
N GLY A 140 2.79 11.35 10.31
CA GLY A 140 1.66 12.27 10.34
C GLY A 140 0.86 12.17 11.63
N THR A 141 -0.27 12.88 11.68
CA THR A 141 -1.12 13.01 12.88
C THR A 141 -2.36 12.11 12.84
N SER A 142 -2.65 11.47 11.72
CA SER A 142 -3.77 10.53 11.63
C SER A 142 -3.59 9.37 12.61
N GLN A 143 -4.70 8.91 13.18
CA GLN A 143 -4.74 7.64 13.91
C GLN A 143 -5.02 6.51 12.92
N GLY A 144 -4.34 5.39 13.11
CA GLY A 144 -4.42 4.21 12.24
C GLY A 144 -4.82 2.95 13.00
N LYS A 145 -5.39 1.96 12.31
CA LYS A 145 -5.69 0.62 12.83
C LYS A 145 -5.38 -0.47 11.81
N ILE A 146 -5.17 -1.70 12.29
CA ILE A 146 -5.01 -2.91 11.48
C ILE A 146 -6.24 -3.80 11.68
N GLY A 147 -6.93 -4.12 10.60
CA GLY A 147 -8.16 -4.94 10.60
C GLY A 147 -9.22 -4.38 11.55
N ALA A 148 -9.71 -5.25 12.44
CA ALA A 148 -10.69 -4.91 13.48
C ALA A 148 -10.05 -4.32 14.76
N GLY A 149 -8.75 -4.03 14.76
CA GLY A 149 -8.03 -3.47 15.90
C GLY A 149 -8.47 -2.04 16.26
N ALA A 150 -8.01 -1.58 17.42
CA ALA A 150 -8.24 -0.21 17.87
C ALA A 150 -7.39 0.79 17.07
N ALA A 151 -7.96 1.97 16.80
CA ALA A 151 -7.22 3.08 16.23
C ALA A 151 -6.32 3.73 17.28
N ALA A 152 -5.07 4.01 16.92
CA ALA A 152 -4.12 4.70 17.78
C ALA A 152 -3.12 5.50 16.95
N ALA A 153 -2.24 6.24 17.62
CA ALA A 153 -1.09 6.86 16.98
C ALA A 153 -0.13 5.80 16.40
N THR A 154 0.86 6.26 15.63
CA THR A 154 1.88 5.43 14.96
C THR A 154 2.48 4.35 15.87
N GLY A 155 2.71 3.14 15.34
CA GLY A 155 3.24 2.00 16.09
C GLY A 155 2.18 1.00 16.56
N VAL A 156 1.13 0.80 15.76
CA VAL A 156 0.05 -0.16 16.05
C VAL A 156 0.47 -1.58 15.69
N THR A 157 0.01 -2.58 16.45
CA THR A 157 0.29 -3.99 16.19
C THR A 157 -1.00 -4.80 16.05
N ALA A 158 -0.90 -5.92 15.32
CA ALA A 158 -1.90 -6.98 15.26
C ALA A 158 -1.21 -8.31 15.56
N THR A 159 -1.72 -9.05 16.53
CA THR A 159 -1.13 -10.33 16.95
C THR A 159 -1.89 -11.51 16.39
N GLY A 160 -1.18 -12.62 16.15
CA GLY A 160 -1.80 -13.89 15.77
C GLY A 160 -2.64 -13.84 14.49
N VAL A 161 -2.24 -13.02 13.51
CA VAL A 161 -2.89 -12.96 12.21
C VAL A 161 -2.72 -14.32 11.53
N ALA A 162 -3.81 -14.90 11.01
CA ALA A 162 -3.73 -16.14 10.26
C ALA A 162 -3.12 -15.91 8.87
N ALA A 163 -2.24 -16.82 8.44
CA ALA A 163 -1.67 -16.80 7.10
C ALA A 163 -2.78 -16.81 6.03
N ASN A 164 -2.53 -16.20 4.87
CA ASN A 164 -3.48 -16.14 3.76
C ASN A 164 -4.82 -15.43 4.07
N THR A 165 -4.87 -14.59 5.11
CA THR A 165 -6.07 -13.83 5.49
C THR A 165 -6.02 -12.41 4.96
N ASN A 166 -7.06 -11.99 4.23
CA ASN A 166 -7.18 -10.59 3.81
C ASN A 166 -7.24 -9.68 5.04
N LEU A 167 -6.50 -8.59 5.01
CA LEU A 167 -6.49 -7.56 6.03
C LEU A 167 -6.78 -6.20 5.42
N SER A 168 -6.99 -5.21 6.28
CA SER A 168 -7.05 -3.82 5.87
C SER A 168 -6.27 -2.98 6.86
N ILE A 169 -5.63 -1.92 6.36
CA ILE A 169 -5.11 -0.85 7.21
C ILE A 169 -5.94 0.40 6.95
N GLU A 170 -6.31 1.11 8.00
CA GLU A 170 -7.23 2.24 7.93
C GLU A 170 -6.73 3.42 8.76
N PHE A 171 -6.87 4.63 8.20
CA PHE A 171 -6.42 5.89 8.81
C PHE A 171 -7.54 6.92 8.79
N GLY A 172 -7.83 7.51 9.94
CA GLY A 172 -8.83 8.57 10.09
C GLY A 172 -8.31 9.95 9.73
N THR A 173 -8.98 10.99 10.24
CA THR A 173 -8.62 12.39 10.03
C THR A 173 -7.21 12.72 10.52
N GLY A 174 -6.51 13.61 9.81
CA GLY A 174 -5.15 14.04 10.11
C GLY A 174 -4.22 13.93 8.90
N THR A 175 -2.93 14.06 9.12
CA THR A 175 -1.92 13.89 8.07
C THR A 175 -1.43 12.44 7.99
N LEU A 176 -1.09 11.99 6.77
CA LEU A 176 -0.63 10.62 6.53
C LEU A 176 0.39 10.57 5.39
N SER A 177 1.51 9.88 5.61
CA SER A 177 2.58 9.60 4.65
C SER A 177 3.43 8.43 5.14
N ARG A 178 4.19 7.78 4.24
CA ARG A 178 5.22 6.78 4.56
C ARG A 178 4.72 5.64 5.45
N VAL A 179 3.63 5.01 5.05
CA VAL A 179 3.06 3.87 5.78
C VAL A 179 4.01 2.66 5.69
N GLN A 180 4.40 2.09 6.81
CA GLN A 180 5.17 0.86 6.92
C GLN A 180 4.28 -0.19 7.60
N PHE A 181 3.81 -1.19 6.85
CA PHE A 181 3.05 -2.32 7.40
C PHE A 181 3.83 -3.60 7.13
N GLU A 182 4.26 -4.31 8.17
CA GLU A 182 5.23 -5.40 8.02
C GLU A 182 5.09 -6.47 9.12
N PRO A 183 5.61 -7.69 8.89
CA PRO A 183 5.65 -8.73 9.91
C PRO A 183 6.54 -8.35 11.11
N GLY A 184 6.12 -8.74 12.30
CA GLY A 184 6.79 -8.51 13.57
C GLY A 184 5.99 -7.59 14.51
N LEU A 185 6.48 -7.45 15.74
CA LEU A 185 5.86 -6.57 16.76
C LEU A 185 6.49 -5.18 16.84
N VAL A 186 7.65 -4.99 16.18
CA VAL A 186 8.42 -3.75 16.26
C VAL A 186 8.47 -3.13 14.86
N PRO A 187 7.86 -1.95 14.66
CA PRO A 187 7.94 -1.27 13.37
C PRO A 187 9.37 -0.80 13.12
N THR A 188 9.88 -1.08 11.92
CA THR A 188 11.16 -0.62 11.42
C THR A 188 11.00 0.72 10.69
N PRO A 189 12.11 1.43 10.40
CA PRO A 189 12.04 2.64 9.58
C PRO A 189 11.40 2.38 8.21
N TYR A 190 10.70 3.40 7.69
CA TYR A 190 10.04 3.33 6.39
C TYR A 190 10.98 2.83 5.29
N GLU A 191 10.58 1.75 4.63
CA GLU A 191 11.32 1.17 3.52
C GLU A 191 10.86 1.80 2.21
N ARG A 192 11.74 2.59 1.59
CA ARG A 192 11.47 3.22 0.31
C ARG A 192 11.72 2.25 -0.84
N ARG A 193 10.71 2.06 -1.69
CA ARG A 193 10.85 1.35 -2.97
C ARG A 193 11.11 2.33 -4.12
N PRO A 194 11.87 1.93 -5.16
CA PRO A 194 11.95 2.70 -6.40
C PRO A 194 10.55 2.90 -7.00
N LEU A 195 10.30 4.10 -7.55
CA LEU A 195 8.99 4.48 -8.09
C LEU A 195 8.49 3.49 -9.16
N THR A 196 9.37 3.02 -10.04
CA THR A 196 9.03 2.06 -11.10
C THR A 196 8.52 0.74 -10.54
N PHE A 197 9.07 0.28 -9.40
CA PHE A 197 8.60 -0.94 -8.75
C PHE A 197 7.23 -0.72 -8.09
N GLU A 198 7.03 0.44 -7.47
CA GLU A 198 5.75 0.81 -6.89
C GLU A 198 4.66 0.90 -7.96
N GLU A 199 4.95 1.52 -9.10
CA GLU A 199 4.03 1.60 -10.22
C GLU A 199 3.68 0.22 -10.78
N LEU A 200 4.66 -0.68 -10.94
CA LEU A 200 4.41 -2.05 -11.39
C LEU A 200 3.51 -2.84 -10.40
N LEU A 201 3.70 -2.67 -9.10
CA LEU A 201 2.82 -3.27 -8.09
C LEU A 201 1.39 -2.74 -8.19
N ASN A 202 1.22 -1.44 -8.40
CA ASN A 202 -0.10 -0.81 -8.52
C ASN A 202 -0.80 -1.17 -9.84
N ARG A 203 -0.05 -1.29 -10.95
CA ARG A 203 -0.56 -1.72 -12.27
C ARG A 203 -1.19 -3.11 -12.29
N ARG A 204 -0.87 -3.98 -11.32
CA ARG A 204 -1.57 -5.27 -11.14
C ARG A 204 -3.02 -5.12 -10.65
N TYR A 205 -3.38 -3.97 -10.08
CA TYR A 205 -4.70 -3.71 -9.50
C TYR A 205 -5.47 -2.68 -10.30
N PHE A 206 -4.79 -1.67 -10.83
CA PHE A 206 -5.40 -0.66 -11.67
C PHE A 206 -4.44 -0.21 -12.76
N GLN A 207 -4.91 -0.20 -14.00
CA GLN A 207 -4.17 0.41 -15.10
C GLN A 207 -5.12 1.02 -16.14
N LEU A 208 -4.62 2.05 -16.80
CA LEU A 208 -5.28 2.70 -17.93
C LEU A 208 -4.65 2.22 -19.23
N VAL A 209 -5.47 1.95 -20.23
CA VAL A 209 -5.03 1.59 -21.58
C VAL A 209 -5.82 2.37 -22.61
N ASN A 210 -5.15 2.79 -23.68
CA ASN A 210 -5.82 3.42 -24.80
C ASN A 210 -6.50 2.33 -25.65
N VAL A 211 -7.71 2.61 -26.13
CA VAL A 211 -8.53 1.67 -26.89
C VAL A 211 -9.15 2.38 -28.08
N GLY A 212 -9.30 1.63 -29.16
CA GLY A 212 -9.95 2.13 -30.35
C GLY A 212 -10.16 1.05 -31.39
N ALA A 213 -11.04 1.36 -32.33
CA ALA A 213 -11.33 0.55 -33.49
C ALA A 213 -11.75 1.47 -34.63
N ARG A 214 -11.36 1.13 -35.86
CA ARG A 214 -11.80 1.83 -37.06
C ARG A 214 -11.95 0.84 -38.21
N PHE A 215 -13.02 0.94 -38.96
CA PHE A 215 -13.26 0.12 -40.14
C PHE A 215 -14.24 0.81 -41.10
N LEU A 216 -14.23 0.40 -42.36
CA LEU A 216 -15.22 0.84 -43.34
C LEU A 216 -16.40 -0.13 -43.33
N ALA A 217 -17.58 0.34 -42.96
CA ALA A 217 -18.80 -0.44 -43.00
C ALA A 217 -19.51 -0.27 -44.35
N THR A 218 -20.07 -1.35 -44.89
CA THR A 218 -20.89 -1.34 -46.11
C THR A 218 -22.40 -1.30 -45.81
N THR A 219 -22.81 -1.57 -44.58
CA THR A 219 -24.22 -1.56 -44.14
C THR A 219 -24.30 -1.34 -42.61
N PRO A 220 -25.41 -0.82 -42.06
CA PRO A 220 -25.63 -0.76 -40.61
C PRO A 220 -25.45 -2.10 -39.90
N GLY A 221 -24.96 -2.08 -38.66
CA GLY A 221 -24.86 -3.27 -37.81
C GLY A 221 -23.66 -4.19 -38.08
N GLN A 222 -22.79 -3.84 -39.04
CA GLN A 222 -21.49 -4.49 -39.14
C GLN A 222 -20.62 -4.17 -37.92
N ALA A 223 -19.76 -5.11 -37.57
CA ALA A 223 -18.93 -5.03 -36.38
C ALA A 223 -17.45 -5.24 -36.71
N THR A 224 -16.59 -4.57 -35.95
CA THR A 224 -15.18 -4.95 -35.85
C THR A 224 -14.82 -5.16 -34.38
N SER A 225 -13.84 -6.02 -34.13
CA SER A 225 -13.34 -6.26 -32.79
C SER A 225 -11.82 -6.30 -32.76
N THR A 226 -11.23 -5.75 -31.72
CA THR A 226 -9.78 -5.75 -31.52
C THR A 226 -9.44 -6.24 -30.11
N MET A 227 -8.37 -7.01 -30.01
CA MET A 227 -7.84 -7.46 -28.72
C MET A 227 -6.95 -6.36 -28.15
N VAL A 228 -7.17 -6.05 -26.87
CA VAL A 228 -6.35 -5.11 -26.10
C VAL A 228 -5.57 -5.89 -25.06
N ASN A 229 -4.26 -5.93 -25.22
CA ASN A 229 -3.35 -6.56 -24.25
C ASN A 229 -3.02 -5.58 -23.13
N LEU A 230 -3.11 -6.03 -21.88
CA LEU A 230 -2.71 -5.24 -20.73
C LEU A 230 -1.19 -5.30 -20.55
N PRO A 231 -0.51 -4.15 -20.35
CA PRO A 231 0.93 -4.09 -20.10
C PRO A 231 1.42 -4.97 -18.94
N VAL A 232 0.60 -5.11 -17.90
CA VAL A 232 0.90 -5.94 -16.72
C VAL A 232 -0.25 -6.90 -16.49
N VAL A 233 0.06 -8.16 -16.14
CA VAL A 233 -0.96 -9.15 -15.76
C VAL A 233 -1.67 -8.70 -14.49
N MET A 234 -3.00 -8.61 -14.55
CA MET A 234 -3.83 -8.20 -13.43
C MET A 234 -3.84 -9.27 -12.33
N ARG A 235 -4.03 -8.82 -11.09
CA ARG A 235 -4.25 -9.64 -9.89
C ARG A 235 -5.38 -10.66 -10.09
N ALA A 236 -6.50 -10.20 -10.63
CA ALA A 236 -7.71 -10.96 -10.88
C ALA A 236 -8.33 -10.46 -12.19
N THR A 237 -9.34 -11.15 -12.71
CA THR A 237 -10.04 -10.69 -13.92
C THR A 237 -10.60 -9.28 -13.65
N PRO A 238 -10.14 -8.26 -14.40
CA PRO A 238 -10.51 -6.89 -14.10
C PRO A 238 -11.92 -6.57 -14.58
N THR A 239 -12.56 -5.61 -13.91
CA THR A 239 -13.69 -4.88 -14.47
C THR A 239 -13.16 -3.83 -15.43
N ILE A 240 -13.63 -3.87 -16.68
CA ILE A 240 -13.27 -2.89 -17.71
C ILE A 240 -14.36 -1.83 -17.80
N ALA A 241 -13.95 -0.56 -17.82
CA ALA A 241 -14.88 0.57 -17.96
C ALA A 241 -14.23 1.68 -18.80
N THR A 242 -15.06 2.52 -19.44
CA THR A 242 -14.57 3.74 -20.09
C THR A 242 -14.14 4.71 -19.01
N PHE A 243 -12.86 5.08 -19.03
CA PHE A 243 -12.30 6.07 -18.12
C PHE A 243 -12.40 7.49 -18.70
N ALA A 244 -12.10 7.62 -19.99
CA ALA A 244 -12.27 8.86 -20.74
C ALA A 244 -12.68 8.57 -22.18
N THR A 245 -13.59 9.37 -22.71
CA THR A 245 -14.02 9.30 -24.11
C THR A 245 -13.09 10.12 -24.99
N GLY A 246 -12.73 9.57 -26.15
CA GLY A 246 -12.09 10.29 -27.25
C GLY A 246 -13.10 10.64 -28.34
N SER A 247 -12.69 10.48 -29.61
CA SER A 247 -13.54 10.77 -30.78
C SER A 247 -14.25 9.53 -31.28
N ALA A 248 -15.51 9.68 -31.71
CA ALA A 248 -16.27 8.62 -32.34
C ALA A 248 -17.11 9.15 -33.51
N SER A 249 -17.28 8.33 -34.54
CA SER A 249 -18.21 8.58 -35.65
C SER A 249 -18.76 7.27 -36.17
N ASN A 250 -20.02 7.30 -36.62
CA ASN A 250 -20.73 6.12 -37.12
C ASN A 250 -20.58 4.91 -36.15
N ALA A 251 -20.71 5.17 -34.85
CA ALA A 251 -20.56 4.20 -33.78
C ALA A 251 -21.93 4.00 -33.11
N ALA A 252 -22.61 2.89 -33.43
CA ALA A 252 -23.86 2.54 -32.76
C ALA A 252 -23.60 2.07 -31.32
N THR A 253 -22.59 1.23 -31.14
CA THR A 253 -22.15 0.76 -29.82
C THR A 253 -20.65 0.58 -29.79
N PHE A 254 -20.02 0.86 -28.65
CA PHE A 254 -18.64 0.48 -28.36
C PHE A 254 -18.59 -0.19 -26.98
N VAL A 255 -18.24 -1.47 -26.94
CA VAL A 255 -18.35 -2.30 -25.73
C VAL A 255 -17.05 -3.03 -25.42
N TYR A 256 -16.85 -3.34 -24.13
CA TYR A 256 -15.75 -4.17 -23.65
C TYR A 256 -16.27 -5.56 -23.31
N LEU A 257 -15.60 -6.58 -23.82
CA LEU A 257 -16.02 -7.98 -23.73
C LEU A 257 -14.83 -8.87 -23.34
N ALA A 258 -15.14 -10.07 -22.86
CA ALA A 258 -14.17 -11.14 -22.64
C ALA A 258 -12.92 -10.70 -21.85
N ALA A 259 -13.12 -9.98 -20.74
CA ALA A 259 -12.01 -9.58 -19.89
C ALA A 259 -11.31 -10.80 -19.28
N THR A 260 -9.98 -10.76 -19.32
CA THR A 260 -9.07 -11.74 -18.73
C THR A 260 -8.00 -10.98 -17.94
N VAL A 261 -7.21 -11.70 -17.15
CA VAL A 261 -6.08 -11.09 -16.43
C VAL A 261 -4.99 -10.50 -17.35
N ARG A 262 -5.01 -10.79 -18.66
CA ARG A 262 -4.00 -10.33 -19.62
C ARG A 262 -4.52 -9.32 -20.64
N GLY A 263 -5.83 -9.11 -20.71
CA GLY A 263 -6.42 -8.37 -21.82
C GLY A 263 -7.93 -8.49 -21.87
N PHE A 264 -8.53 -7.78 -22.81
CA PHE A 264 -9.95 -7.84 -23.11
C PHE A 264 -10.16 -7.55 -24.59
N ARG A 265 -11.37 -7.76 -25.09
CA ARG A 265 -11.76 -7.40 -26.45
C ARG A 265 -12.59 -6.13 -26.41
N CYS A 266 -12.34 -5.17 -27.29
CA CYS A 266 -13.32 -4.13 -27.60
C CYS A 266 -14.01 -4.42 -28.92
N GLU A 267 -15.29 -4.05 -29.01
CA GLU A 267 -16.13 -4.29 -30.18
C GLU A 267 -16.88 -3.01 -30.53
N LEU A 268 -16.81 -2.62 -31.80
CA LEU A 268 -17.47 -1.46 -32.37
C LEU A 268 -18.49 -1.92 -33.41
N ASN A 269 -19.76 -1.54 -33.22
CA ASN A 269 -20.81 -1.74 -34.22
C ASN A 269 -21.10 -0.42 -34.93
N CYS A 270 -21.20 -0.44 -36.25
CA CYS A 270 -21.55 0.75 -37.02
C CYS A 270 -23.06 1.04 -37.01
N SER A 271 -23.41 2.33 -37.08
CA SER A 271 -24.81 2.79 -37.20
C SER A 271 -25.29 2.85 -38.66
N THR A 272 -24.37 3.04 -39.60
CA THR A 272 -24.62 3.21 -41.03
C THR A 272 -23.45 2.65 -41.86
N ALA A 273 -23.63 2.57 -43.19
CA ALA A 273 -22.51 2.43 -44.10
C ALA A 273 -21.58 3.66 -44.02
N GLY A 274 -20.30 3.48 -44.33
CA GLY A 274 -19.26 4.51 -44.26
C GLY A 274 -18.18 4.20 -43.23
N ASP A 275 -17.27 5.15 -43.03
CA ASP A 275 -16.17 5.04 -42.07
C ASP A 275 -16.71 5.07 -40.64
N SER A 276 -16.43 4.03 -39.87
CA SER A 276 -16.86 3.85 -38.47
C SER A 276 -15.62 3.82 -37.59
N TYR A 277 -15.59 4.69 -36.58
CA TYR A 277 -14.45 4.75 -35.67
C TYR A 277 -14.79 5.14 -34.24
N VAL A 278 -13.96 4.64 -33.34
CA VAL A 278 -13.76 5.08 -31.97
C VAL A 278 -12.25 5.15 -31.76
N VAL A 279 -11.72 6.34 -31.47
CA VAL A 279 -10.29 6.58 -31.30
C VAL A 279 -10.02 7.41 -30.05
N ASP A 280 -8.84 7.21 -29.45
CA ASP A 280 -8.39 7.92 -28.24
C ASP A 280 -9.28 7.73 -27.01
N TYR A 281 -10.07 6.66 -26.98
CA TYR A 281 -10.76 6.27 -25.75
C TYR A 281 -9.72 5.73 -24.77
N THR A 282 -9.88 6.05 -23.50
CA THR A 282 -9.09 5.43 -22.43
C THR A 282 -10.01 4.51 -21.64
N ALA A 283 -9.65 3.23 -21.58
CA ALA A 283 -10.31 2.26 -20.73
C ALA A 283 -9.53 2.07 -19.43
N SER A 284 -10.24 1.92 -18.32
CA SER A 284 -9.67 1.44 -17.07
C SER A 284 -9.87 -0.06 -16.93
N ALA A 285 -8.82 -0.77 -16.53
CA ALA A 285 -8.90 -2.13 -16.02
C ALA A 285 -8.70 -2.11 -14.51
N SER A 286 -9.73 -2.48 -13.75
CA SER A 286 -9.69 -2.50 -12.27
C SER A 286 -9.88 -3.92 -11.73
N ALA A 287 -8.91 -4.41 -10.96
CA ALA A 287 -8.97 -5.64 -10.16
C ALA A 287 -8.83 -5.35 -8.66
N GLU A 288 -9.17 -4.12 -8.24
CA GLU A 288 -9.13 -3.68 -6.86
C GLU A 288 -10.08 -4.47 -5.93
N LEU A 289 -9.80 -4.43 -4.62
CA LEU A 289 -10.39 -5.27 -3.57
C LEU A 289 -11.56 -4.61 -2.84
#